data_AF-A0A959C0A1-F1
#
_entry.id   AF-A0A959C0A1-F1
#
_cell.length_a   1.000
_cell.length_b   1.000
_cell.length_c   1.000
_cell.angle_alpha   90.00
_cell.angle_beta   90.00
_cell.angle_gamma   90.00
#
_symmetry.space_group_name_H-M   'P 1'
#
loop_
_entity.id
_entity.type
_entity.pdbx_description
1 polymer ?
#
loop_
_entity_poly.entity_id
_entity_poly.type
_entity_poly.pdbx_seq_one_letter_code
_entity_poly.pdbx_strand_id
1 'polypeptide(L)'
;SIPQFQKTRGILRLMAKIIHFLWENNDQGPLILPANIPLDSSEIQSELMRYLAPPWSAVIGKDVDGAHSLPRQLDSELPNIGRYSGSRRVARTLFFGTAPTFDAANKGIDEQSIKLGSILPGETIPTFSDALRHLVDKGTYSTE
;
A
#
# COMPACT_ATOMS: atom_id res chain seq x y z
N SER A 1 1.43 29.70 -13.80
CA SER A 1 0.76 28.39 -13.92
C SER A 1 -0.03 28.14 -12.64
N ILE A 2 -1.25 27.58 -12.74
CA ILE A 2 -2.12 27.38 -11.57
C ILE A 2 -1.63 26.15 -10.78
N PRO A 3 -1.20 26.27 -9.51
CA PRO A 3 -0.64 25.16 -8.74
C PRO A 3 -1.58 23.94 -8.63
N GLN A 4 -2.88 24.19 -8.51
CA GLN A 4 -3.90 23.14 -8.45
C GLN A 4 -3.96 22.30 -9.74
N PHE A 5 -3.75 22.94 -10.90
CA PHE A 5 -3.76 22.26 -12.19
C PHE A 5 -2.56 21.32 -12.36
N GLN A 6 -1.40 21.66 -11.77
CA GLN A 6 -0.24 20.78 -11.73
C GLN A 6 -0.45 19.57 -10.83
N LYS A 7 -1.16 19.74 -9.70
CA LYS A 7 -1.55 18.61 -8.83
C LYS A 7 -2.47 17.64 -9.55
N THR A 8 -3.51 18.12 -10.25
CA THR A 8 -4.44 17.27 -11.01
C THR A 8 -3.73 16.51 -12.14
N ARG A 9 -2.91 17.20 -12.95
CA ARG A 9 -2.12 16.55 -14.01
C ARG A 9 -1.17 15.50 -13.44
N GLY A 10 -0.59 15.80 -12.30
CA GLY A 10 0.28 14.91 -11.56
C GLY A 10 -0.38 13.60 -11.16
N ILE A 11 -1.56 13.68 -10.54
CA ILE A 11 -2.34 12.49 -10.15
C ILE A 11 -2.75 11.68 -11.38
N LEU A 12 -3.17 12.32 -12.47
CA LEU A 12 -3.51 11.60 -13.70
C LEU A 12 -2.30 10.86 -14.29
N ARG A 13 -1.10 11.46 -14.20
CA ARG A 13 0.14 10.81 -14.62
C ARG A 13 0.48 9.61 -13.73
N LEU A 14 0.30 9.73 -12.41
CA LEU A 14 0.45 8.61 -11.48
C LEU A 14 -0.53 7.48 -11.81
N MET A 15 -1.80 7.79 -12.01
CA MET A 15 -2.83 6.81 -12.37
C MET A 15 -2.52 6.11 -13.70
N ALA A 16 -2.05 6.84 -14.72
CA ALA A 16 -1.67 6.26 -16.00
C ALA A 16 -0.53 5.24 -15.84
N LYS A 17 0.50 5.55 -15.04
CA LYS A 17 1.60 4.63 -14.73
C LYS A 17 1.12 3.38 -13.98
N ILE A 18 0.25 3.55 -12.98
CA ILE A 18 -0.31 2.42 -12.22
C ILE A 18 -1.13 1.51 -13.15
N ILE A 19 -2.03 2.07 -13.95
CA ILE A 19 -2.85 1.30 -14.91
C ILE A 19 -1.97 0.55 -15.90
N HIS A 20 -0.95 1.22 -16.45
CA HIS A 20 -0.01 0.59 -17.37
C HIS A 20 0.72 -0.59 -16.74
N PHE A 21 1.28 -0.41 -15.53
CA PHE A 21 1.96 -1.48 -14.81
C PHE A 21 1.03 -2.67 -14.52
N LEU A 22 -0.19 -2.42 -14.05
CA LEU A 22 -1.15 -3.47 -13.73
C LEU A 22 -1.56 -4.25 -15.00
N TRP A 23 -1.73 -3.55 -16.11
CA TRP A 23 -2.03 -4.16 -17.40
C TRP A 23 -0.88 -5.04 -17.91
N GLU A 24 0.36 -4.55 -17.87
CA GLU A 24 1.54 -5.33 -18.28
C GLU A 24 1.76 -6.59 -17.44
N ASN A 25 1.42 -6.53 -16.14
CA ASN A 25 1.52 -7.66 -15.22
C ASN A 25 0.26 -8.55 -15.21
N ASN A 26 -0.70 -8.31 -16.10
CA ASN A 26 -1.94 -9.07 -16.23
C ASN A 26 -2.72 -9.19 -14.91
N ASP A 27 -2.77 -8.11 -14.11
CA ASP A 27 -3.54 -8.08 -12.86
C ASP A 27 -5.04 -8.32 -13.16
N GLN A 28 -5.62 -9.32 -12.51
CA GLN A 28 -7.03 -9.73 -12.69
C GLN A 28 -7.94 -9.12 -11.62
N GLY A 29 -7.47 -8.12 -10.88
CA GLY A 29 -8.23 -7.44 -9.85
C GLY A 29 -9.48 -6.77 -10.46
N PRO A 30 -10.66 -6.90 -9.83
CA PRO A 30 -11.88 -6.28 -10.34
C PRO A 30 -11.85 -4.75 -10.24
N LEU A 31 -11.01 -4.21 -9.35
CA LEU A 31 -10.84 -2.78 -9.09
C LEU A 31 -9.38 -2.50 -8.79
N ILE A 32 -8.93 -1.28 -9.08
CA ILE A 32 -7.65 -0.77 -8.60
C ILE A 32 -7.85 -0.34 -7.14
N LEU A 33 -7.48 -1.21 -6.21
CA LEU A 33 -7.47 -0.89 -4.78
C LEU A 33 -6.10 -0.34 -4.35
N PRO A 34 -6.02 0.36 -3.20
CA PRO A 34 -4.74 0.75 -2.61
C PRO A 34 -3.76 -0.42 -2.46
N ALA A 35 -4.26 -1.62 -2.13
CA ALA A 35 -3.48 -2.84 -2.06
C ALA A 35 -2.82 -3.28 -3.38
N ASN A 36 -3.39 -2.91 -4.53
CA ASN A 36 -2.86 -3.27 -5.84
C ASN A 36 -1.78 -2.30 -6.34
N ILE A 37 -1.62 -1.13 -5.70
CA ILE A 37 -0.63 -0.15 -6.15
C ILE A 37 0.78 -0.73 -5.94
N PRO A 38 1.59 -0.88 -7.02
CA PRO A 38 2.88 -1.55 -6.96
C PRO A 38 3.95 -0.59 -6.43
N LEU A 39 4.02 -0.49 -5.11
CA LEU A 39 4.98 0.38 -4.44
C LEU A 39 6.41 -0.18 -4.48
N ASP A 40 6.64 -1.37 -5.02
CA ASP A 40 7.95 -1.91 -5.38
C ASP A 40 8.48 -1.37 -6.71
N SER A 41 7.63 -0.77 -7.55
CA SER A 41 8.04 -0.09 -8.79
C SER A 41 8.70 1.26 -8.52
N SER A 42 9.96 1.40 -8.94
CA SER A 42 10.72 2.64 -8.80
C SER A 42 10.10 3.82 -9.54
N GLU A 43 9.44 3.56 -10.68
CA GLU A 43 8.77 4.59 -11.48
C GLU A 43 7.54 5.16 -10.75
N ILE A 44 6.74 4.27 -10.15
CA ILE A 44 5.53 4.65 -9.41
C ILE A 44 5.89 5.30 -8.09
N GLN A 45 6.90 4.79 -7.37
CA GLN A 45 7.45 5.46 -6.19
C GLN A 45 7.95 6.87 -6.52
N SER A 46 8.76 7.02 -7.58
CA SER A 46 9.31 8.32 -7.98
C SER A 46 8.23 9.33 -8.35
N GLU A 47 7.10 8.86 -8.88
CA GLU A 47 5.93 9.71 -9.13
C GLU A 47 5.21 10.07 -7.83
N LEU A 48 4.95 9.09 -6.97
CA LEU A 48 4.25 9.25 -5.70
C LEU A 48 4.98 10.18 -4.73
N MET A 49 6.31 10.08 -4.64
CA MET A 49 7.15 10.93 -3.77
C MET A 49 7.11 12.42 -4.14
N ARG A 50 6.56 12.79 -5.31
CA ARG A 50 6.31 14.19 -5.65
C ARG A 50 5.16 14.80 -4.86
N TYR A 51 4.32 13.97 -4.22
CA TYR A 51 3.13 14.37 -3.48
C TYR A 51 3.23 14.14 -1.97
N LEU A 52 4.18 13.33 -1.52
CA LEU A 52 4.40 13.02 -0.12
C LEU A 52 5.68 13.71 0.38
N ALA A 53 5.60 14.44 1.50
CA ALA A 53 6.78 15.04 2.12
C ALA A 53 7.71 13.93 2.68
N PRO A 54 9.04 13.94 2.41
CA PRO A 54 9.97 12.90 2.88
C PRO A 54 9.89 12.63 4.40
N PRO A 55 10.23 11.41 4.90
CA PRO A 55 11.06 10.38 4.26
C PRO A 55 10.33 9.04 3.97
N TRP A 56 9.29 9.04 3.13
CA TRP A 56 8.50 7.82 2.87
C TRP A 56 9.22 6.70 2.10
N SER A 57 10.27 6.98 1.33
CA SER A 57 10.99 5.94 0.58
C SER A 57 11.61 4.86 1.49
N ALA A 58 12.13 5.25 2.66
CA ALA A 58 12.69 4.31 3.63
C ALA A 58 11.57 3.43 4.24
N VAL A 59 10.44 4.05 4.56
CA VAL A 59 9.24 3.35 5.07
C VAL A 59 8.73 2.34 4.04
N ILE A 60 8.62 2.74 2.77
CA ILE A 60 8.19 1.81 1.71
C ILE A 60 9.14 0.62 1.59
N GLY A 61 10.45 0.88 1.60
CA GLY A 61 11.47 -0.15 1.47
C GLY A 61 11.46 -1.16 2.62
N LYS A 62 11.25 -0.72 3.86
CA LYS A 62 11.32 -1.58 5.04
C LYS A 62 9.97 -2.19 5.43
N ASP A 63 8.91 -1.38 5.40
CA ASP A 63 7.66 -1.69 6.11
C ASP A 63 6.45 -1.86 5.17
N VAL A 64 6.59 -1.59 3.87
CA VAL A 64 5.45 -1.66 2.92
C VAL A 64 5.65 -2.68 1.81
N ASP A 65 6.67 -2.50 0.96
CA ASP A 65 6.73 -3.24 -0.31
C ASP A 65 8.14 -3.48 -0.86
N GLY A 66 9.19 -3.09 -0.14
CA GLY A 66 10.55 -3.39 -0.58
C GLY A 66 10.86 -4.89 -0.68
N ALA A 67 11.91 -5.24 -1.43
CA ALA A 67 12.31 -6.62 -1.71
C ALA A 67 12.64 -7.45 -0.45
N HIS A 68 13.04 -6.78 0.64
CA HIS A 68 13.32 -7.39 1.94
C HIS A 68 12.40 -6.88 3.05
N SER A 69 11.26 -6.29 2.69
CA SER A 69 10.33 -5.69 3.63
C SER A 69 9.66 -6.73 4.53
N LEU A 70 9.26 -6.32 5.74
CA LEU A 70 8.54 -7.17 6.69
C LEU A 70 7.30 -7.83 6.07
N PRO A 71 6.43 -7.11 5.31
CA PRO A 71 5.26 -7.74 4.69
C PRO A 71 5.62 -8.86 3.70
N ARG A 72 6.71 -8.70 2.94
CA ARG A 72 7.18 -9.73 2.01
C ARG A 72 7.75 -10.95 2.73
N GLN A 73 8.42 -10.74 3.87
CA GLN A 73 8.88 -11.83 4.74
C GLN A 73 7.69 -12.60 5.32
N LEU A 74 6.69 -11.90 5.88
CA LEU A 74 5.47 -12.51 6.42
C LEU A 74 4.70 -13.33 5.38
N ASP A 75 4.52 -12.78 4.17
CA ASP A 75 3.90 -13.51 3.06
C ASP A 75 4.68 -14.79 2.70
N SER A 76 6.00 -14.80 2.87
CA SER A 76 6.84 -15.96 2.57
C SER A 76 6.84 -17.00 3.70
N GLU A 77 6.78 -16.56 4.95
CA GLU A 77 6.80 -17.41 6.15
C GLU A 77 5.44 -18.05 6.45
N LEU A 78 4.34 -17.40 6.08
CA LEU A 78 2.98 -17.77 6.48
C LEU A 78 2.12 -18.10 5.24
N PRO A 79 2.05 -19.37 4.80
CA PRO A 79 1.39 -19.75 3.54
C PRO A 79 -0.08 -19.31 3.43
N ASN A 80 -0.80 -19.32 4.56
CA ASN A 80 -2.21 -18.89 4.60
C ASN A 80 -2.39 -17.41 4.25
N ILE A 81 -1.41 -16.56 4.56
CA ILE A 81 -1.39 -15.13 4.23
C ILE A 81 -0.75 -14.92 2.86
N GLY A 82 0.38 -15.60 2.62
CA GLY A 82 1.17 -15.53 1.38
C GLY A 82 0.40 -15.86 0.11
N ARG A 83 -0.57 -16.79 0.18
CA ARG A 83 -1.43 -17.15 -0.96
C ARG A 83 -2.16 -15.96 -1.60
N TYR A 84 -2.43 -14.90 -0.82
CA TYR A 84 -3.05 -13.66 -1.30
C TYR A 84 -2.08 -12.48 -1.34
N SER A 85 -0.83 -12.68 -0.94
CA SER A 85 0.08 -11.59 -0.56
C SER A 85 -0.56 -10.66 0.49
N GLY A 86 -1.25 -11.26 1.46
CA GLY A 86 -2.12 -10.55 2.39
C GLY A 86 -1.39 -9.48 3.20
N SER A 87 -0.15 -9.74 3.65
CA SER A 87 0.62 -8.77 4.39
C SER A 87 1.01 -7.58 3.52
N ARG A 88 1.49 -7.79 2.29
CA ARG A 88 1.81 -6.67 1.37
C ARG A 88 0.57 -5.83 1.06
N ARG A 89 -0.58 -6.48 0.81
CA ARG A 89 -1.85 -5.77 0.52
C ARG A 89 -2.30 -4.90 1.70
N VAL A 90 -2.27 -5.46 2.91
CA VAL A 90 -2.59 -4.70 4.14
C VAL A 90 -1.63 -3.53 4.33
N ALA A 91 -0.32 -3.75 4.17
CA ALA A 91 0.69 -2.72 4.36
C ALA A 91 0.55 -1.58 3.33
N ARG A 92 0.32 -1.89 2.05
CA ARG A 92 0.07 -0.89 1.00
C ARG A 92 -1.18 -0.06 1.31
N THR A 93 -2.28 -0.69 1.70
CA THR A 93 -3.52 0.00 2.08
C THR A 93 -3.30 0.91 3.28
N LEU A 94 -2.62 0.42 4.32
CA LEU A 94 -2.28 1.20 5.50
C LEU A 94 -1.43 2.42 5.13
N PHE A 95 -0.39 2.22 4.31
CA PHE A 95 0.45 3.32 3.84
C PHE A 95 -0.37 4.40 3.12
N PHE A 96 -1.21 4.03 2.16
CA PHE A 96 -2.02 5.00 1.41
C PHE A 96 -3.08 5.71 2.25
N GLY A 97 -3.63 5.03 3.25
CA GLY A 97 -4.61 5.65 4.15
C GLY A 97 -3.99 6.56 5.22
N THR A 98 -2.70 6.40 5.53
CA THR A 98 -2.07 7.10 6.67
C THR A 98 -0.96 8.07 6.27
N ALA A 99 -0.19 7.79 5.21
CA ALA A 99 0.92 8.65 4.80
C ALA A 99 0.49 10.08 4.42
N PRO A 100 -0.62 10.30 3.67
CA PRO A 100 -1.10 11.65 3.36
C PRO A 100 -1.64 12.41 4.57
N THR A 101 -2.02 11.71 5.64
CA THR A 101 -2.63 12.28 6.86
C THR A 101 -1.68 12.30 8.05
N PHE A 102 -0.39 12.07 7.83
CA PHE A 102 0.62 12.00 8.90
C PHE A 102 0.67 13.25 9.79
N ASP A 103 0.55 14.44 9.20
CA ASP A 103 0.53 15.73 9.91
C ASP A 103 -0.89 16.17 10.36
N ALA A 104 -1.92 15.37 10.05
CA ALA A 104 -3.30 15.70 10.41
C ALA A 104 -3.59 15.38 11.89
N ALA A 105 -4.58 16.08 12.46
CA ALA A 105 -5.00 15.86 13.84
C ALA A 105 -5.64 14.48 14.06
N ASN A 106 -6.32 13.93 13.04
CA ASN A 106 -6.89 12.59 13.05
C ASN A 106 -5.97 11.66 12.26
N LYS A 107 -5.07 10.98 12.96
CA LYS A 107 -4.12 10.04 12.37
C LYS A 107 -4.72 8.63 12.30
N GLY A 108 -4.26 7.85 11.32
CA GLY A 108 -4.61 6.45 11.19
C GLY A 108 -5.86 6.19 10.35
N ILE A 109 -6.11 4.90 10.11
CA ILE A 109 -7.32 4.37 9.48
C ILE A 109 -7.81 3.19 10.29
N ASP A 110 -9.11 2.94 10.29
CA ASP A 110 -9.70 1.82 11.00
C ASP A 110 -9.51 0.48 10.26
N GLU A 111 -9.69 -0.64 10.98
CA GLU A 111 -9.53 -1.98 10.42
C GLU A 111 -10.54 -2.30 9.30
N GLN A 112 -11.75 -1.71 9.31
CA GLN A 112 -12.74 -1.93 8.26
C GLN A 112 -12.28 -1.27 6.96
N SER A 113 -11.72 -0.06 7.03
CA SER A 113 -11.09 0.64 5.90
C SER A 113 -9.91 -0.15 5.34
N ILE A 114 -9.07 -0.74 6.20
CA ILE A 114 -7.97 -1.62 5.78
C ILE A 114 -8.51 -2.85 5.03
N LYS A 115 -9.53 -3.51 5.57
CA LYS A 115 -10.17 -4.67 4.94
C LYS A 115 -10.76 -4.31 3.58
N LEU A 116 -11.49 -3.20 3.50
CA LEU A 116 -12.09 -2.72 2.25
C LEU A 116 -11.05 -2.43 1.17
N GLY A 117 -9.91 -1.85 1.55
CA GLY A 117 -8.83 -1.54 0.62
C GLY A 117 -7.92 -2.70 0.25
N SER A 118 -8.04 -3.87 0.91
CA SER A 118 -7.09 -4.99 0.78
C SER A 118 -7.68 -6.30 0.27
N ILE A 119 -8.99 -6.50 0.42
CA ILE A 119 -9.65 -7.80 0.21
C ILE A 119 -10.41 -7.79 -1.12
N LEU A 120 -10.20 -8.82 -1.93
CA LEU A 120 -10.97 -9.07 -3.15
C LEU A 120 -12.12 -10.06 -2.91
N PRO A 121 -13.18 -10.02 -3.75
CA PRO A 121 -14.24 -11.00 -3.70
C PRO A 121 -13.72 -12.44 -3.79
N GLY A 122 -14.20 -13.31 -2.90
CA GLY A 122 -13.78 -14.72 -2.82
C GLY A 122 -12.58 -14.99 -1.91
N GLU A 123 -11.94 -13.95 -1.36
CA GLU A 123 -10.84 -14.11 -0.40
C GLU A 123 -11.35 -14.22 1.04
N THR A 124 -10.56 -14.89 1.89
CA THR A 124 -10.93 -15.16 3.29
C THR A 124 -10.61 -13.96 4.18
N ILE A 125 -11.63 -13.26 4.70
CA ILE A 125 -11.46 -12.04 5.52
C ILE A 125 -10.52 -12.24 6.73
N PRO A 126 -10.66 -13.32 7.55
CA PRO A 126 -9.76 -13.55 8.69
C PRO A 126 -8.27 -13.54 8.33
N THR A 127 -7.89 -13.98 7.13
CA THR A 127 -6.49 -13.97 6.67
C THR A 127 -5.88 -12.57 6.69
N PHE A 128 -6.66 -11.54 6.37
CA PHE A 128 -6.19 -10.15 6.35
C PHE A 128 -6.17 -9.54 7.75
N SER A 129 -7.09 -9.93 8.63
CA SER A 129 -7.03 -9.57 10.05
C SER A 129 -5.79 -10.17 10.72
N ASP A 130 -5.44 -11.42 10.41
CA ASP A 130 -4.24 -12.08 10.90
C ASP A 130 -2.97 -11.40 10.36
N ALA A 131 -2.96 -11.05 9.07
CA ALA A 131 -1.87 -10.30 8.45
C ALA A 131 -1.66 -8.93 9.13
N LEU A 132 -2.74 -8.19 9.42
CA LEU A 132 -2.67 -6.93 10.15
C LEU A 132 -2.08 -7.14 11.55
N ARG A 133 -2.53 -8.16 12.29
CA ARG A 133 -1.97 -8.47 13.63
C ARG A 133 -0.47 -8.75 13.57
N HIS A 134 -0.02 -9.60 12.64
CA HIS A 134 1.41 -9.86 12.47
C HIS A 134 2.23 -8.61 12.12
N LEU A 135 1.66 -7.72 11.30
CA LEU A 135 2.31 -6.44 10.96
C LEU A 135 2.39 -5.49 12.15
N VAL A 136 1.38 -5.45 13.01
CA VAL A 136 1.41 -4.65 14.25
C VAL A 136 2.40 -5.24 15.25
N ASP A 137 2.39 -6.56 15.44
CA ASP A 137 3.24 -7.25 16.41
C ASP A 137 4.73 -7.18 16.04
N LYS A 138 5.06 -7.27 14.75
CA LYS A 138 6.45 -7.23 14.24
C LYS A 138 6.88 -5.86 13.70
N GLY A 139 5.93 -4.93 13.54
CA GLY A 139 6.16 -3.62 12.93
C GLY A 139 6.86 -2.64 13.87
N THR A 140 7.77 -1.83 13.34
CA THR A 140 8.60 -0.92 14.16
C THR A 140 7.93 0.43 14.45
N TYR A 141 6.77 0.77 13.88
CA TYR A 141 6.26 2.16 13.87
C TYR A 141 4.76 2.36 14.17
N SER A 142 4.05 1.40 14.78
CA SER A 142 2.61 1.55 15.07
C SER A 142 2.27 1.77 16.56
N THR A 143 3.25 2.11 17.39
CA THR A 143 3.07 2.43 18.82
C THR A 143 3.85 3.68 19.23
N GLU A 144 3.66 4.81 18.53
CA GLU A 144 3.90 6.16 19.08
C GLU A 144 2.86 7.17 18.57
#